data_AF-G0QQ05-F1
#
_entry.id   AF-G0QQ05-F1
#
_cell.length_a   1.000
_cell.length_b   1.000
_cell.length_c   1.000
_cell.angle_alpha   90.00
_cell.angle_beta   90.00
_cell.angle_gamma   90.00
#
_symmetry.space_group_name_H-M   'P 1'
#
loop_
_entity.id
_entity.type
_entity.pdbx_description
1 polymer ?
#
loop_
_entity_poly.entity_id
_entity_poly.type
_entity_poly.pdbx_seq_one_letter_code
_entity_poly.pdbx_strand_id
1 'polypeptide(L)'
;MDFDIAIIDEIQQINNEERGSAWTTTLLGLKAKEIHLCGDSSAIDIVQNICKTQGDDFECYQYERMSELKVRKDEYKLNQDLKEGDCFICFSINDIFALQKKINDISNQKFKTCKINYCSIIYGRQPFEIKIQQADLFNSQQNKFLISTDAIGMGINLNIKRIVFTNIYKLQQNVMNRLDFSAIQQIAGRAGRYQENGEVCAFYQDQIRIIQKALNDQSNQNRQQKIKAAIEPSFDQILETKSLLEQIYPNRSFNLIDIFQKFAELSCIDDIYFYSSCQDMQFRLNLIQKYNLSLEDQYRFGKCPIRNGKQYELEQNIFQLYAKQFIQNKQCFLPEIFKDNCKLNEILNFNSINQDIQETIQLFENFIIIYEQYKYLSNIYGNSVFVDLNQVDKQKQIICQALLQIYKKNAI
;
A
#
# COMPACT_ATOMS: atom_id res chain seq x y z
N MET A 1 -18.52 20.92 2.63
CA MET A 1 -17.91 21.34 3.90
C MET A 1 -16.81 22.30 3.52
N ASP A 2 -16.80 23.47 4.14
CA ASP A 2 -15.72 24.43 3.98
C ASP A 2 -14.77 24.25 5.17
N PHE A 3 -13.47 24.23 4.90
CA PHE A 3 -12.44 24.05 5.91
C PHE A 3 -11.63 25.34 6.06
N ASP A 4 -11.15 25.63 7.26
CA ASP A 4 -10.17 26.73 7.41
C ASP A 4 -8.81 26.27 6.88
N ILE A 5 -8.39 25.07 7.25
CA ILE A 5 -7.08 24.50 6.91
C ILE A 5 -7.25 23.06 6.42
N ALA A 6 -6.51 22.68 5.39
CA ALA A 6 -6.38 21.30 4.96
C ALA A 6 -4.91 20.90 4.78
N ILE A 7 -4.64 19.61 4.92
CA ILE A 7 -3.30 19.03 4.77
C ILE A 7 -3.39 17.88 3.77
N ILE A 8 -2.59 17.95 2.71
CA ILE A 8 -2.41 16.86 1.75
C ILE A 8 -0.98 16.36 1.91
N ASP A 9 -0.86 15.14 2.41
CA ASP A 9 0.43 14.49 2.59
C ASP A 9 0.88 13.75 1.33
N GLU A 10 2.19 13.57 1.20
CA GLU A 10 2.85 12.86 0.09
C GLU A 10 2.44 13.38 -1.30
N ILE A 11 2.42 14.71 -1.48
CA ILE A 11 1.92 15.37 -2.69
C ILE A 11 2.59 14.91 -4.00
N GLN A 12 3.82 14.39 -3.95
CA GLN A 12 4.48 13.78 -5.11
C GLN A 12 3.73 12.57 -5.70
N GLN A 13 2.81 11.96 -4.93
CA GLN A 13 1.92 10.91 -5.43
C GLN A 13 0.93 11.42 -6.51
N ILE A 14 0.82 12.73 -6.73
CA ILE A 14 0.06 13.32 -7.83
C ILE A 14 0.49 12.77 -9.21
N ASN A 15 1.73 12.32 -9.35
CA ASN A 15 2.28 11.71 -10.57
C ASN A 15 2.14 10.18 -10.62
N ASN A 16 1.43 9.57 -9.68
CA ASN A 16 1.19 8.13 -9.71
C ASN A 16 0.18 7.78 -10.80
N GLU A 17 0.53 6.84 -11.70
CA GLU A 17 -0.30 6.52 -12.86
C GLU A 17 -1.69 5.98 -12.50
N GLU A 18 -1.83 5.25 -11.39
CA GLU A 18 -3.09 4.61 -11.02
C GLU A 18 -3.89 5.42 -10.00
N ARG A 19 -3.21 6.11 -9.08
CA ARG A 19 -3.81 6.73 -7.90
C ARG A 19 -3.68 8.26 -7.88
N GLY A 20 -2.83 8.84 -8.73
CA GLY A 20 -2.49 10.25 -8.69
C GLY A 20 -3.69 11.17 -8.91
N SER A 21 -4.72 10.70 -9.64
CA SER A 21 -5.96 11.44 -9.85
C SER A 21 -6.65 11.83 -8.55
N ALA A 22 -6.50 11.03 -7.48
CA ALA A 22 -7.03 11.37 -6.16
C ALA A 22 -6.34 12.61 -5.56
N TRP A 23 -5.01 12.73 -5.71
CA TRP A 23 -4.27 13.92 -5.25
C TRP A 23 -4.64 15.15 -6.07
N THR A 24 -4.70 15.03 -7.40
CA THR A 24 -5.07 16.15 -8.26
C THR A 24 -6.50 16.62 -7.98
N THR A 25 -7.44 15.69 -7.86
CA THR A 25 -8.85 16.01 -7.53
C THR A 25 -8.96 16.66 -6.16
N THR A 26 -8.18 16.18 -5.18
CA THR A 26 -8.18 16.77 -3.84
C THR A 26 -7.57 18.17 -3.86
N LEU A 27 -6.41 18.35 -4.48
CA LEU A 27 -5.74 19.65 -4.56
C LEU A 27 -6.62 20.72 -5.23
N LEU A 28 -7.27 20.38 -6.35
CA LEU A 28 -8.11 21.31 -7.10
C LEU A 28 -9.52 21.47 -6.53
N GLY A 29 -10.05 20.44 -5.86
CA GLY A 29 -11.45 20.39 -5.44
C GLY A 29 -11.69 20.74 -3.97
N LEU A 30 -10.64 20.81 -3.16
CA LEU A 30 -10.77 21.00 -1.72
C LEU A 30 -11.07 22.48 -1.40
N LYS A 31 -12.19 22.70 -0.71
CA LYS A 31 -12.64 24.03 -0.28
C LYS A 31 -12.01 24.39 1.06
N ALA A 32 -10.78 24.89 1.04
CA ALA A 32 -10.10 25.41 2.22
C ALA A 32 -9.51 26.80 1.97
N LYS A 33 -9.35 27.58 3.04
CA LYS A 33 -8.66 28.89 2.97
C LYS A 33 -7.16 28.71 2.82
N GLU A 34 -6.59 27.69 3.46
CA GLU A 34 -5.17 27.34 3.39
C GLU A 34 -5.02 25.82 3.17
N ILE A 35 -4.19 25.44 2.20
CA ILE A 35 -3.87 24.04 1.90
C ILE A 35 -2.37 23.82 2.09
N HIS A 36 -1.99 23.09 3.13
CA HIS A 36 -0.61 22.67 3.35
C HIS A 36 -0.32 21.39 2.59
N LEU A 37 0.72 21.43 1.76
CA LEU A 37 1.18 20.30 0.97
C LEU A 37 2.49 19.79 1.56
N CYS A 38 2.51 18.53 1.97
CA CYS A 38 3.71 17.86 2.48
C CYS A 38 4.19 16.86 1.43
N GLY A 39 5.48 16.83 1.14
CA GLY A 39 6.07 15.88 0.20
C GLY A 39 7.51 16.22 -0.13
N ASP A 40 8.07 15.50 -1.09
CA ASP A 40 9.43 15.76 -1.55
C ASP A 40 9.50 16.88 -2.61
N SER A 41 10.73 17.35 -2.88
CA SER A 41 10.99 18.48 -3.76
C SER A 41 10.63 18.25 -5.23
N SER A 42 10.34 17.01 -5.65
CA SER A 42 9.92 16.72 -7.03
C SER A 42 8.57 17.32 -7.38
N ALA A 43 7.71 17.57 -6.39
CA ALA A 43 6.36 18.08 -6.59
C ALA A 43 6.26 19.62 -6.66
N ILE A 44 7.32 20.35 -6.28
CA ILE A 44 7.30 21.81 -6.17
C ILE A 44 6.87 22.46 -7.50
N ASP A 45 7.51 22.06 -8.61
CA ASP A 45 7.27 22.67 -9.92
C ASP A 45 5.83 22.45 -10.42
N ILE A 46 5.30 21.23 -10.27
CA ILE A 46 3.93 20.91 -10.72
C ILE A 46 2.90 21.66 -9.87
N VAL A 47 3.09 21.70 -8.55
CA VAL A 47 2.20 22.41 -7.62
C VAL A 47 2.22 23.91 -7.92
N GLN A 48 3.41 24.50 -8.07
CA GLN A 48 3.54 25.93 -8.39
C GLN A 48 2.85 26.28 -9.72
N ASN A 49 2.97 25.42 -10.75
CA ASN A 49 2.28 25.60 -12.02
C ASN A 49 0.75 25.50 -11.87
N ILE A 50 0.26 24.56 -11.06
CA ILE A 50 -1.17 24.41 -10.76
C ILE A 50 -1.70 25.68 -10.06
N CYS A 51 -1.06 26.12 -8.96
CA CYS A 51 -1.45 27.33 -8.23
C CYS A 51 -1.47 28.56 -9.14
N LYS A 52 -0.43 28.74 -9.97
CA LYS A 52 -0.36 29.85 -10.93
C LYS A 52 -1.51 29.83 -11.94
N THR A 53 -1.94 28.65 -12.38
CA THR A 53 -3.04 28.51 -13.35
C THR A 53 -4.40 28.79 -12.70
N GLN A 54 -4.57 28.44 -11.42
CA GLN A 54 -5.79 28.73 -10.65
C GLN A 54 -5.83 30.18 -10.11
N GLY A 55 -4.68 30.86 -10.05
CA GLY A 55 -4.57 32.19 -9.46
C GLY A 55 -4.38 32.20 -7.95
N ASP A 56 -3.93 31.07 -7.38
CA ASP A 56 -3.68 30.91 -5.94
C ASP A 56 -2.26 31.38 -5.57
N ASP A 57 -2.11 31.87 -4.34
CA ASP A 57 -0.81 32.16 -3.74
C ASP A 57 -0.04 30.86 -3.44
N PHE A 58 1.29 30.88 -3.60
CA PHE A 58 2.15 29.73 -3.35
C PHE A 58 3.37 30.12 -2.51
N GLU A 59 3.51 29.46 -1.36
CA GLU A 59 4.67 29.57 -0.48
C GLU A 59 5.37 28.21 -0.34
N CYS A 60 6.69 28.20 -0.51
CA CYS A 60 7.49 26.97 -0.40
C CYS A 60 8.44 27.07 0.79
N TYR A 61 8.27 26.14 1.74
CA TYR A 61 9.16 25.96 2.88
C TYR A 61 10.00 24.70 2.70
N GLN A 62 11.31 24.86 2.59
CA GLN A 62 12.25 23.73 2.46
C GLN A 62 12.78 23.32 3.83
N TYR A 63 12.77 22.01 4.08
CA TYR A 63 13.22 21.43 5.34
C TYR A 63 14.37 20.46 5.09
N GLU A 64 15.41 20.57 5.91
CA GLU A 64 16.50 19.61 5.95
C GLU A 64 16.25 18.53 7.01
N ARG A 65 16.98 17.42 6.88
CA ARG A 65 16.88 16.32 7.84
C ARG A 65 17.33 16.77 9.22
N MET A 66 16.51 16.49 10.25
CA MET A 66 16.83 16.88 11.63
C MET A 66 18.05 16.17 12.23
N SER A 67 18.40 14.97 11.74
CA SER A 67 19.56 14.21 12.21
C SER A 67 20.40 13.68 11.06
N GLU A 68 21.69 13.47 11.33
CA GLU A 68 22.63 12.98 10.32
C GLU A 68 22.31 11.53 9.94
N LEU A 69 22.44 11.19 8.66
CA LEU A 69 22.29 9.83 8.14
C LEU A 69 23.61 9.36 7.55
N LYS A 70 24.23 8.34 8.14
CA LYS A 70 25.53 7.81 7.69
C LYS A 70 25.36 6.46 7.01
N VAL A 71 25.93 6.32 5.81
CA VAL A 71 26.06 5.01 5.16
C VAL A 71 27.37 4.37 5.59
N ARG A 72 27.28 3.20 6.20
CA ARG A 72 28.46 2.42 6.59
C ARG A 72 29.18 1.90 5.35
N LYS A 73 30.51 1.95 5.37
CA LYS A 73 31.36 1.54 4.23
C LYS A 73 31.54 0.02 4.13
N ASP A 74 31.49 -0.68 5.26
CA ASP A 74 31.75 -2.11 5.36
C ASP A 74 30.45 -2.94 5.41
N GLU A 75 30.50 -4.13 4.82
CA GLU A 75 29.42 -5.12 4.80
C GLU A 75 28.91 -5.47 6.20
N TYR A 76 27.59 -5.60 6.33
CA TYR A 76 26.92 -6.00 7.54
C TYR A 76 27.05 -7.49 7.81
N LYS A 77 27.75 -7.82 8.89
CA LYS A 77 27.97 -9.19 9.34
C LYS A 77 27.05 -9.48 10.52
N LEU A 78 25.96 -10.19 10.26
CA LEU A 78 24.90 -10.47 11.24
C LEU A 78 25.41 -10.94 12.61
N ASN A 79 26.37 -11.87 12.65
CA ASN A 79 26.91 -12.40 13.91
C ASN A 79 27.72 -11.39 14.73
N GLN A 80 28.28 -10.36 14.10
CA GLN A 80 29.20 -9.40 14.72
C GLN A 80 28.52 -8.06 14.99
N ASP A 81 27.69 -7.61 14.03
CA ASP A 81 27.17 -6.25 13.99
C ASP A 81 25.81 -6.07 14.65
N LEU A 82 25.09 -7.15 14.97
CA LEU A 82 23.72 -7.12 15.49
C LEU A 82 23.58 -6.28 16.77
N LYS A 83 22.76 -5.21 16.68
CA LYS A 83 22.46 -4.27 17.76
C LYS A 83 20.97 -3.96 17.85
N GLU A 84 20.53 -3.61 19.05
CA GLU A 84 19.13 -3.24 19.31
C GLU A 84 18.78 -1.97 18.52
N GLY A 85 17.57 -1.94 17.93
CA GLY A 85 17.13 -0.87 17.04
C GLY A 85 17.51 -1.08 15.56
N ASP A 86 18.10 -2.23 15.22
CA ASP A 86 18.32 -2.64 13.83
C ASP A 86 16.98 -3.00 13.16
N CYS A 87 16.77 -2.45 11.97
CA CYS A 87 15.68 -2.78 11.08
C CYS A 87 16.23 -3.40 9.78
N PHE A 88 15.86 -4.64 9.51
CA PHE A 88 16.30 -5.38 8.33
C PHE A 88 15.28 -5.28 7.21
N ILE A 89 15.71 -4.93 6.00
CA ILE A 89 14.85 -4.80 4.82
C ILE A 89 14.98 -6.05 3.96
N CYS A 90 13.89 -6.80 3.86
CA CYS A 90 13.73 -8.03 3.07
C CYS A 90 12.58 -7.85 2.07
N PHE A 91 12.51 -8.68 1.03
CA PHE A 91 11.45 -8.59 0.00
C PHE A 91 10.61 -9.85 -0.16
N SER A 92 10.90 -10.91 0.58
CA SER A 92 10.07 -12.12 0.60
C SER A 92 9.71 -12.51 2.03
N ILE A 93 8.54 -13.13 2.20
CA ILE A 93 8.08 -13.65 3.49
C ILE A 93 9.03 -14.75 4.00
N ASN A 94 9.59 -15.54 3.09
CA ASN A 94 10.55 -16.60 3.43
C ASN A 94 11.85 -16.01 3.98
N ASP A 95 12.36 -14.94 3.37
CA ASP A 95 13.54 -14.25 3.89
C ASP A 95 13.27 -13.60 5.24
N ILE A 96 12.05 -13.07 5.45
CA ILE A 96 11.64 -12.50 6.74
C ILE A 96 11.71 -13.56 7.85
N PHE A 97 11.08 -14.71 7.66
CA PHE A 97 11.07 -15.78 8.69
C PHE A 97 12.44 -16.44 8.85
N ALA A 98 13.17 -16.67 7.76
CA ALA A 98 14.52 -17.20 7.82
C ALA A 98 15.47 -16.27 8.58
N LEU A 99 15.35 -14.96 8.37
CA LEU A 99 16.13 -13.96 9.09
C LEU A 99 15.69 -13.83 10.55
N GLN A 100 14.38 -13.89 10.82
CA GLN A 100 13.84 -13.89 12.19
C GLN A 100 14.45 -15.01 13.02
N LYS A 101 14.43 -16.24 12.50
CA LYS A 101 15.01 -17.40 13.18
C LYS A 101 16.49 -17.21 13.48
N LYS A 102 17.27 -16.78 12.48
CA LYS A 102 18.71 -16.50 12.63
C LYS A 102 18.99 -15.44 13.71
N ILE A 103 18.22 -14.33 13.70
CA ILE A 103 18.39 -13.26 14.68
C ILE A 103 18.03 -13.75 16.09
N ASN A 104 16.95 -14.52 16.24
CA ASN A 104 16.56 -15.07 17.53
C ASN A 104 17.60 -16.07 18.06
N ASP A 105 18.15 -16.95 17.22
CA ASP A 105 19.21 -17.90 17.60
C ASP A 105 20.45 -17.18 18.14
N ILE A 106 20.93 -16.17 17.40
CA ILE A 106 22.09 -15.34 17.81
C ILE A 106 21.76 -14.58 19.11
N SER A 107 20.56 -14.04 19.21
CA SER A 107 20.13 -13.23 20.36
C SER A 107 19.97 -14.06 21.63
N ASN A 108 19.45 -15.28 21.53
CA ASN A 108 19.35 -16.22 22.65
C ASN A 108 20.73 -16.55 23.23
N GLN A 109 21.72 -16.78 22.36
CA GLN A 109 23.11 -17.00 22.77
C GLN A 109 23.72 -15.75 23.42
N LYS A 110 23.48 -14.57 22.85
CA LYS A 110 24.08 -13.30 23.28
C LYS A 110 23.47 -12.75 24.58
N PHE A 111 22.15 -12.79 24.71
CA PHE A 111 21.43 -12.19 25.84
C PHE A 111 21.25 -13.15 27.02
N LYS A 112 21.48 -14.46 26.85
CA LYS A 112 21.31 -15.49 27.90
C LYS A 112 19.94 -15.44 28.61
N THR A 113 18.90 -14.95 27.93
CA THR A 113 17.54 -14.89 28.47
C THR A 113 16.67 -15.98 27.85
N CYS A 114 15.66 -16.46 28.57
CA CYS A 114 14.65 -17.40 28.07
C CYS A 114 13.64 -16.77 27.10
N LYS A 115 13.96 -15.64 26.46
CA LYS A 115 13.04 -14.92 25.58
C LYS A 115 13.16 -15.46 24.17
N ILE A 116 12.10 -16.11 23.69
CA ILE A 116 12.19 -16.90 22.44
C ILE A 116 12.05 -16.02 21.18
N ASN A 117 11.47 -14.82 21.29
CA ASN A 117 11.32 -13.88 20.17
C ASN A 117 11.81 -12.47 20.52
N TYR A 118 12.66 -11.91 19.65
CA TYR A 118 13.15 -10.52 19.73
C TYR A 118 12.75 -9.66 18.53
N CYS A 119 12.05 -10.21 17.54
CA CYS A 119 11.79 -9.53 16.28
C CYS A 119 10.33 -9.17 16.13
N SER A 120 10.08 -7.92 15.75
CA SER A 120 8.82 -7.50 15.13
C SER A 120 8.89 -7.68 13.62
N ILE A 121 7.76 -7.97 12.99
CA ILE A 121 7.64 -8.17 11.54
C ILE A 121 6.61 -7.21 10.95
N ILE A 122 7.01 -6.41 9.96
CA ILE A 122 6.11 -5.50 9.24
C ILE A 122 6.27 -5.68 7.73
N TYR A 123 5.22 -6.01 6.99
CA TYR A 123 5.30 -6.09 5.53
C TYR A 123 4.02 -5.63 4.84
N GLY A 124 4.08 -5.38 3.53
CA GLY A 124 3.04 -4.62 2.81
C GLY A 124 1.62 -5.16 2.92
N ARG A 125 1.44 -6.48 2.74
CA ARG A 125 0.12 -7.15 2.73
C ARG A 125 -0.50 -7.32 4.12
N GLN A 126 0.30 -7.13 5.16
CA GLN A 126 -0.14 -7.31 6.53
C GLN A 126 -1.25 -6.28 6.88
N PRO A 127 -2.30 -6.71 7.60
CA PRO A 127 -3.35 -5.81 8.08
C PRO A 127 -2.80 -4.65 8.92
N PHE A 128 -3.43 -3.48 8.81
CA PHE A 128 -2.98 -2.25 9.48
C PHE A 128 -2.94 -2.40 11.00
N GLU A 129 -3.93 -3.05 11.59
CA GLU A 129 -4.01 -3.29 13.04
C GLU A 129 -2.80 -4.10 13.54
N ILE A 130 -2.35 -5.09 12.76
CA ILE A 130 -1.18 -5.89 13.08
C ILE A 130 0.09 -5.06 12.94
N LYS A 131 0.20 -4.24 11.89
CA LYS A 131 1.34 -3.35 11.67
C LYS A 131 1.54 -2.39 12.86
N ILE A 132 0.48 -1.79 13.38
CA ILE A 132 0.54 -0.94 14.59
C ILE A 132 1.06 -1.74 15.78
N GLN A 133 0.48 -2.91 16.07
CA GLN A 133 0.91 -3.69 17.22
C GLN A 133 2.38 -4.14 17.13
N GLN A 134 2.85 -4.51 15.93
CA GLN A 134 4.25 -4.87 15.70
C GLN A 134 5.19 -3.66 15.86
N ALA A 135 4.75 -2.48 15.43
CA ALA A 135 5.45 -1.22 15.63
C ALA A 135 5.54 -0.87 17.12
N ASP A 136 4.45 -1.03 17.88
CA ASP A 136 4.43 -0.77 19.32
C ASP A 136 5.37 -1.70 20.07
N LEU A 137 5.39 -3.00 19.73
CA LEU A 137 6.33 -3.97 20.30
C LEU A 137 7.79 -3.58 20.04
N PHE A 138 8.10 -3.03 18.86
CA PHE A 138 9.44 -2.57 18.53
C PHE A 138 9.80 -1.25 19.23
N ASN A 139 8.90 -0.27 19.18
CA ASN A 139 9.11 1.06 19.77
C ASN A 139 9.24 1.02 21.29
N SER A 140 8.51 0.10 21.94
CA SER A 140 8.61 -0.16 23.39
C SER A 140 9.82 -1.02 23.78
N GLN A 141 10.67 -1.40 22.81
CA GLN A 141 11.83 -2.27 23.00
C GLN A 141 11.50 -3.66 23.57
N GLN A 142 10.22 -4.07 23.55
CA GLN A 142 9.86 -5.46 23.83
C GLN A 142 10.51 -6.35 22.78
N ASN A 143 10.35 -6.01 21.51
CA ASN A 143 11.14 -6.59 20.43
C ASN A 143 12.30 -5.66 20.11
N LYS A 144 13.51 -6.21 20.11
CA LYS A 144 14.77 -5.45 19.95
C LYS A 144 15.09 -5.15 18.49
N PHE A 145 14.52 -5.92 17.57
CA PHE A 145 14.80 -5.87 16.14
C PHE A 145 13.50 -5.77 15.36
N LEU A 146 13.57 -5.14 14.18
CA LEU A 146 12.48 -5.10 13.22
C LEU A 146 12.92 -5.78 11.93
N ILE A 147 12.09 -6.62 11.36
CA ILE A 147 12.28 -7.14 10.00
C ILE A 147 11.12 -6.65 9.15
N SER A 148 11.42 -6.01 8.04
CA SER A 148 10.42 -5.34 7.23
C SER A 148 10.67 -5.40 5.73
N THR A 149 9.68 -4.98 4.95
CA THR A 149 9.81 -4.70 3.52
C THR A 149 9.86 -3.19 3.28
N ASP A 150 9.80 -2.79 2.02
CA ASP A 150 9.52 -1.41 1.58
C ASP A 150 8.26 -0.77 2.20
N ALA A 151 7.39 -1.56 2.84
CA ALA A 151 6.17 -1.10 3.49
C ALA A 151 6.39 -0.07 4.62
N ILE A 152 7.59 -0.02 5.23
CA ILE A 152 7.89 0.98 6.27
C ILE A 152 8.29 2.34 5.73
N GLY A 153 8.44 2.46 4.41
CA GLY A 153 8.70 3.76 3.76
C GLY A 153 7.65 4.80 4.14
N MET A 154 6.43 4.38 4.47
CA MET A 154 5.26 5.24 4.71
C MET A 154 4.37 4.74 5.86
N GLY A 155 3.65 5.67 6.49
CA GLY A 155 2.43 5.35 7.25
C GLY A 155 2.58 4.72 8.64
N ILE A 156 3.79 4.51 9.16
CA ILE A 156 4.01 3.99 10.53
C ILE A 156 5.14 4.74 11.23
N ASN A 157 4.92 5.05 12.51
CA ASN A 157 5.90 5.66 13.39
C ASN A 157 6.83 4.58 13.98
N LEU A 158 8.12 4.55 13.61
CA LEU A 158 9.09 3.53 14.04
C LEU A 158 10.41 4.13 14.52
N ASN A 159 10.85 3.76 15.72
CA ASN A 159 12.10 4.23 16.34
C ASN A 159 13.30 3.40 15.86
N ILE A 160 13.65 3.52 14.58
CA ILE A 160 14.74 2.76 13.96
C ILE A 160 16.06 3.50 14.13
N LYS A 161 17.06 2.82 14.70
CA LYS A 161 18.42 3.37 14.81
C LYS A 161 19.22 3.14 13.53
N ARG A 162 19.04 1.95 12.95
CA ARG A 162 19.80 1.53 11.79
C ARG A 162 18.97 0.72 10.81
N ILE A 163 19.02 1.12 9.55
CA ILE A 163 18.44 0.36 8.44
C ILE A 163 19.52 -0.56 7.87
N VAL A 164 19.18 -1.83 7.68
CA VAL A 164 20.08 -2.84 7.14
C VAL A 164 19.42 -3.48 5.92
N PHE A 165 19.89 -3.13 4.73
CA PHE A 165 19.44 -3.75 3.49
C PHE A 165 20.02 -5.16 3.38
N THR A 166 19.15 -6.17 3.46
CA THR A 166 19.56 -7.56 3.18
C THR A 166 19.76 -7.76 1.68
N ASN A 167 18.96 -7.03 0.88
CA ASN A 167 19.09 -6.91 -0.55
C ASN A 167 18.53 -5.54 -0.99
N ILE A 168 18.77 -5.12 -2.24
CA ILE A 168 18.14 -3.92 -2.88
C ILE A 168 17.31 -4.30 -4.13
N TYR A 169 17.02 -5.58 -4.23
CA TYR A 169 16.58 -6.26 -5.43
C TYR A 169 15.33 -7.07 -5.06
N LYS A 170 14.22 -6.79 -5.72
CA LYS A 170 12.88 -7.30 -5.41
C LYS A 170 12.32 -8.04 -6.62
N LEU A 171 11.79 -9.23 -6.37
CA LEU A 171 11.05 -9.98 -7.39
C LEU A 171 9.67 -9.34 -7.60
N GLN A 172 9.39 -8.87 -8.80
CA GLN A 172 8.10 -8.34 -9.24
C GLN A 172 7.71 -9.02 -10.55
N GLN A 173 6.53 -9.64 -10.60
CA GLN A 173 6.04 -10.33 -11.81
C GLN A 173 7.05 -11.33 -12.41
N ASN A 174 7.74 -12.09 -11.54
CA ASN A 174 8.82 -13.02 -11.91
C ASN A 174 10.09 -12.39 -12.51
N VAL A 175 10.18 -11.05 -12.51
CA VAL A 175 11.37 -10.31 -12.91
C VAL A 175 12.02 -9.73 -11.66
N MET A 176 13.34 -9.80 -11.62
CA MET A 176 14.11 -9.35 -10.48
C MET A 176 14.55 -7.90 -10.72
N ASN A 177 13.89 -6.95 -10.06
CA ASN A 177 14.07 -5.52 -10.28
C ASN A 177 14.81 -4.86 -9.11
N ARG A 178 15.73 -3.94 -9.42
CA ARG A 178 16.36 -3.09 -8.40
C ARG A 178 15.34 -2.09 -7.86
N LEU A 179 15.43 -1.76 -6.57
CA LEU A 179 14.70 -0.62 -6.02
C LEU A 179 15.15 0.68 -6.69
N ASP A 180 14.18 1.56 -6.96
CA ASP A 180 14.42 2.92 -7.41
C ASP A 180 15.13 3.73 -6.33
N PHE A 181 15.83 4.79 -6.74
CA PHE A 181 16.55 5.65 -5.79
C PHE A 181 15.62 6.31 -4.79
N SER A 182 14.42 6.75 -5.21
CA SER A 182 13.41 7.31 -4.31
C SER A 182 12.98 6.31 -3.24
N ALA A 183 12.73 5.04 -3.61
CA ALA A 183 12.39 3.98 -2.66
C ALA A 183 13.53 3.71 -1.67
N ILE A 184 14.79 3.68 -2.14
CA ILE A 184 15.97 3.54 -1.27
C ILE A 184 16.06 4.72 -0.30
N GLN A 185 15.90 5.95 -0.78
CA GLN A 185 15.93 7.17 0.04
C GLN A 185 14.83 7.16 1.10
N GLN A 186 13.60 6.77 0.73
CA GLN A 186 12.46 6.72 1.63
C GLN A 186 12.66 5.68 2.75
N ILE A 187 13.16 4.49 2.41
CA ILE A 187 13.44 3.43 3.39
C ILE A 187 14.61 3.83 4.29
N ALA A 188 15.73 4.28 3.70
CA ALA A 188 16.92 4.71 4.44
C ALA A 188 16.64 5.89 5.37
N GLY A 189 15.79 6.83 4.92
CA GLY A 189 15.34 7.97 5.70
C GLY A 189 14.58 7.61 6.98
N ARG A 190 14.11 6.36 7.13
CA ARG A 190 13.50 5.88 8.37
C ARG A 190 14.50 5.65 9.51
N ALA A 191 15.80 5.53 9.22
CA ALA A 191 16.82 5.45 10.25
C ALA A 191 17.03 6.82 10.91
N GLY A 192 17.20 6.82 12.23
CA GLY A 192 17.43 8.02 13.04
C GLY A 192 16.15 8.84 13.25
N ARG A 193 16.05 9.49 14.43
CA ARG A 193 14.93 10.37 14.79
C ARG A 193 15.37 11.47 15.72
N TYR A 194 14.91 12.69 15.43
CA TYR A 194 15.10 13.90 16.24
C TYR A 194 16.55 14.12 16.67
N GLN A 195 16.97 13.51 17.77
CA GLN A 195 18.29 13.67 18.41
C GLN A 195 19.26 12.52 18.11
N GLU A 196 18.79 11.37 17.60
CA GLU A 196 19.65 10.24 17.27
C GLU A 196 19.97 10.20 15.77
N ASN A 197 21.28 10.13 15.48
CA ASN A 197 21.78 9.93 14.12
C ASN A 197 21.39 8.54 13.61
N GLY A 198 21.04 8.47 12.32
CA GLY A 198 20.71 7.22 11.65
C GLY A 198 21.94 6.59 11.00
N GLU A 199 21.99 5.26 10.99
CA GLU A 199 22.96 4.49 10.20
C GLU A 199 22.25 3.65 9.13
N VAL A 200 22.88 3.52 7.96
CA VAL A 200 22.43 2.65 6.87
C VAL A 200 23.53 1.67 6.53
N CYS A 201 23.19 0.39 6.53
CA CYS A 201 24.08 -0.71 6.21
C CYS A 201 23.49 -1.59 5.11
N ALA A 202 24.32 -2.42 4.50
CA ALA A 202 23.87 -3.50 3.62
C ALA A 202 24.76 -4.74 3.78
N PHE A 203 24.23 -5.90 3.40
CA PHE A 203 24.94 -7.18 3.49
C PHE A 203 26.03 -7.31 2.41
N TYR A 204 25.88 -6.63 1.27
CA TYR A 204 26.76 -6.79 0.11
C TYR A 204 27.42 -5.46 -0.30
N GLN A 205 28.73 -5.50 -0.57
CA GLN A 205 29.53 -4.30 -0.84
C GLN A 205 29.10 -3.52 -2.09
N ASP A 206 28.67 -4.21 -3.15
CA ASP A 206 28.16 -3.60 -4.38
C ASP A 206 26.87 -2.79 -4.10
N GLN A 207 26.01 -3.30 -3.23
CA GLN A 207 24.77 -2.62 -2.84
C GLN A 207 25.03 -1.39 -1.99
N ILE A 208 26.05 -1.41 -1.12
CA ILE A 208 26.48 -0.22 -0.36
C ILE A 208 26.79 0.95 -1.30
N ARG A 209 27.51 0.69 -2.41
CA ARG A 209 27.83 1.74 -3.39
C ARG A 209 26.59 2.31 -4.06
N ILE A 210 25.61 1.46 -4.35
CA ILE A 210 24.33 1.89 -4.95
C ILE A 210 23.51 2.72 -3.96
N ILE A 211 23.47 2.32 -2.68
CA ILE A 211 22.79 3.07 -1.62
C ILE A 211 23.48 4.42 -1.41
N GLN A 212 24.81 4.46 -1.33
CA GLN A 212 25.58 5.70 -1.23
C GLN A 212 25.27 6.61 -2.42
N LYS A 213 25.22 6.06 -3.63
CA LYS A 213 24.83 6.83 -4.81
C LYS A 213 23.42 7.38 -4.62
N ALA A 214 22.43 6.55 -4.30
CA ALA A 214 21.04 6.99 -4.10
C ALA A 214 20.90 8.10 -3.05
N LEU A 215 21.64 8.04 -1.94
CA LEU A 215 21.57 9.06 -0.88
C LEU A 215 22.39 10.32 -1.17
N ASN A 216 23.50 10.21 -1.90
CA ASN A 216 24.34 11.35 -2.29
C ASN A 216 23.85 12.04 -3.57
N ASP A 217 22.91 11.43 -4.30
CA ASP A 217 22.41 11.93 -5.56
C ASP A 217 21.48 13.14 -5.35
N GLN A 218 22.07 14.26 -4.93
CA GLN A 218 21.44 15.59 -5.03
C GLN A 218 21.10 15.94 -6.49
N SER A 219 21.74 15.26 -7.47
CA SER A 219 21.43 15.48 -8.88
C SER A 219 20.10 14.87 -9.32
N ASN A 220 19.47 13.98 -8.54
CA ASN A 220 18.05 13.65 -8.71
C ASN A 220 17.11 14.72 -8.16
N GLN A 221 17.54 15.55 -7.19
CA GLN A 221 16.78 16.75 -6.80
C GLN A 221 16.82 17.82 -7.90
N ASN A 222 17.91 17.87 -8.70
CA ASN A 222 18.07 18.83 -9.80
C ASN A 222 17.69 18.27 -11.19
N ARG A 223 17.65 16.94 -11.36
CA ARG A 223 16.95 16.26 -12.45
C ARG A 223 15.55 15.94 -11.97
N GLN A 224 14.79 16.97 -11.59
CA GLN A 224 13.33 16.85 -11.56
C GLN A 224 12.93 16.40 -12.95
N GLN A 225 12.69 15.10 -13.14
CA GLN A 225 11.78 14.69 -14.20
C GLN A 225 10.54 15.52 -13.93
N LYS A 226 10.15 16.38 -14.88
CA LYS A 226 8.93 17.17 -14.76
C LYS A 226 7.80 16.18 -14.52
N ILE A 227 7.42 16.03 -13.26
CA ILE A 227 6.33 15.16 -12.91
C ILE A 227 5.04 15.84 -13.37
N LYS A 228 4.08 15.04 -13.82
CA LYS A 228 2.79 15.54 -14.27
C LYS A 228 1.73 15.18 -13.23
N ALA A 229 0.60 15.84 -13.29
CA ALA A 229 -0.54 15.53 -12.43
C ALA A 229 -1.47 14.55 -13.14
N ALA A 230 -1.71 13.39 -12.53
CA ALA A 230 -2.64 12.41 -13.09
C ALA A 230 -4.08 12.92 -12.92
N ILE A 231 -4.94 12.69 -13.90
CA ILE A 231 -6.36 13.06 -13.86
C ILE A 231 -7.23 11.90 -14.32
N GLU A 232 -8.50 11.96 -13.93
CA GLU A 232 -9.52 10.99 -14.32
C GLU A 232 -10.82 11.75 -14.63
N PRO A 233 -11.59 11.34 -15.66
CA PRO A 233 -12.90 11.93 -15.88
C PRO A 233 -13.84 11.73 -14.69
N SER A 234 -14.65 12.75 -14.41
CA SER A 234 -15.76 12.59 -13.48
C SER A 234 -16.81 11.62 -14.03
N PHE A 235 -17.64 11.07 -13.16
CA PHE A 235 -18.72 10.17 -13.61
C PHE A 235 -19.72 10.90 -14.52
N ASP A 236 -19.96 12.20 -14.31
CA ASP A 236 -20.81 13.01 -15.19
C ASP A 236 -20.20 13.15 -16.59
N GLN A 237 -18.88 13.41 -16.68
CA GLN A 237 -18.17 13.44 -17.96
C GLN A 237 -18.23 12.08 -18.69
N ILE A 238 -18.19 10.97 -17.95
CA ILE A 238 -18.37 9.63 -18.51
C ILE A 238 -19.79 9.48 -19.09
N LEU A 239 -20.82 9.95 -18.40
CA LEU A 239 -22.21 9.90 -18.88
C LEU A 239 -22.42 10.75 -20.14
N GLU A 240 -21.87 11.97 -20.16
CA GLU A 240 -21.91 12.86 -21.32
C GLU A 240 -21.20 12.24 -22.53
N THR A 241 -20.01 11.69 -22.31
CA THR A 241 -19.23 11.00 -23.35
C THR A 241 -19.98 9.80 -23.90
N LYS A 242 -20.60 9.00 -23.02
CA LYS A 242 -21.45 7.89 -23.45
C LYS A 242 -22.58 8.37 -24.35
N SER A 243 -23.29 9.42 -23.95
CA SER A 243 -24.40 9.98 -24.74
C SER A 243 -23.93 10.44 -26.13
N LEU A 244 -22.78 11.11 -26.20
CA LEU A 244 -22.17 11.53 -27.45
C LEU A 244 -21.80 10.33 -28.35
N LEU A 245 -21.18 9.29 -27.77
CA LEU A 245 -20.80 8.08 -28.51
C LEU A 245 -22.01 7.32 -29.06
N GLU A 246 -23.09 7.23 -28.30
CA GLU A 246 -24.35 6.60 -28.73
C GLU A 246 -25.04 7.40 -29.86
N GLN A 247 -24.90 8.73 -29.88
CA GLN A 247 -25.38 9.56 -31.00
C GLN A 247 -24.57 9.34 -32.29
N ILE A 248 -23.24 9.25 -32.17
CA ILE A 248 -22.34 9.04 -33.32
C ILE A 248 -22.44 7.61 -33.85
N TYR A 249 -22.59 6.63 -32.95
CA TYR A 249 -22.62 5.20 -33.26
C TYR A 249 -23.89 4.52 -32.70
N PRO A 250 -25.08 4.78 -33.26
CA PRO A 250 -26.36 4.36 -32.69
C PRO A 250 -26.55 2.84 -32.58
N ASN A 251 -25.78 2.04 -33.32
CA ASN A 251 -25.84 0.57 -33.31
C ASN A 251 -24.68 -0.07 -32.52
N ARG A 252 -23.89 0.72 -31.80
CA ARG A 252 -22.73 0.22 -31.03
C ARG A 252 -22.95 0.45 -29.54
N SER A 253 -22.78 -0.60 -28.75
CA SER A 253 -22.68 -0.48 -27.30
C SER A 253 -21.24 -0.17 -26.90
N PHE A 254 -21.10 0.61 -25.83
CA PHE A 254 -19.82 0.96 -25.23
C PHE A 254 -19.81 0.52 -23.78
N ASN A 255 -18.79 -0.24 -23.39
CA ASN A 255 -18.54 -0.54 -21.99
C ASN A 255 -17.82 0.65 -21.31
N LEU A 256 -17.73 0.63 -19.99
CA LEU A 256 -17.10 1.72 -19.23
C LEU A 256 -15.65 2.01 -19.69
N ILE A 257 -14.84 0.97 -19.94
CA ILE A 257 -13.45 1.13 -20.38
C ILE A 257 -13.37 1.75 -21.78
N ASP A 258 -14.26 1.36 -22.69
CA ASP A 258 -14.35 1.98 -24.02
C ASP A 258 -14.64 3.48 -23.90
N ILE A 259 -15.54 3.87 -22.99
CA ILE A 259 -15.91 5.26 -22.75
C ILE A 259 -14.72 6.03 -22.16
N PHE A 260 -14.00 5.46 -21.18
CA PHE A 260 -12.78 6.06 -20.63
C PHE A 260 -11.71 6.30 -21.70
N GLN A 261 -11.45 5.29 -22.53
CA GLN A 261 -10.48 5.40 -23.61
C GLN A 261 -10.90 6.46 -24.64
N LYS A 262 -12.18 6.48 -25.03
CA LYS A 262 -12.70 7.49 -25.94
C LYS A 262 -12.67 8.90 -25.35
N PHE A 263 -12.97 9.05 -24.06
CA PHE A 263 -12.81 10.33 -23.38
C PHE A 263 -11.36 10.80 -23.46
N ALA A 264 -10.40 9.95 -23.11
CA ALA A 264 -8.98 10.28 -23.16
C ALA A 264 -8.48 10.60 -24.58
N GLU A 265 -9.03 9.96 -25.61
CA GLU A 265 -8.70 10.23 -27.02
C GLU A 265 -9.29 11.55 -27.55
N LEU A 266 -10.50 11.92 -27.10
CA LEU A 266 -11.25 13.06 -27.64
C LEU A 266 -11.04 14.36 -26.86
N SER A 267 -10.57 14.25 -25.63
CA SER A 267 -10.32 15.39 -24.74
C SER A 267 -9.01 16.09 -25.07
N CYS A 268 -8.93 17.37 -24.68
CA CYS A 268 -7.70 18.15 -24.70
C CYS A 268 -7.31 18.48 -23.27
N ILE A 269 -6.06 18.21 -22.91
CA ILE A 269 -5.52 18.46 -21.58
C ILE A 269 -4.22 19.25 -21.71
N ASP A 270 -3.93 20.08 -20.72
CA ASP A 270 -2.65 20.80 -20.68
C ASP A 270 -1.48 19.84 -20.48
N ASP A 271 -0.30 20.23 -20.96
CA ASP A 271 0.92 19.40 -20.93
C ASP A 271 1.37 18.98 -19.52
N ILE A 272 0.87 19.65 -18.48
CA ILE A 272 1.15 19.36 -17.08
C ILE A 272 0.32 18.19 -16.52
N TYR A 273 -0.69 17.71 -17.26
CA TYR A 273 -1.56 16.61 -16.86
C TYR A 273 -1.37 15.36 -17.71
N PHE A 274 -1.87 14.23 -17.21
CA PHE A 274 -2.01 12.98 -17.97
C PHE A 274 -3.16 12.13 -17.43
N TYR A 275 -3.73 11.25 -18.26
CA TYR A 275 -4.80 10.35 -17.81
C TYR A 275 -4.27 9.21 -16.96
N SER A 276 -4.92 8.96 -15.83
CA SER A 276 -4.64 7.79 -15.01
C SER A 276 -4.89 6.48 -15.76
N SER A 277 -4.06 5.47 -15.47
CA SER A 277 -4.20 4.12 -16.00
C SER A 277 -5.49 3.48 -15.52
N CYS A 278 -6.27 2.92 -16.45
CA CYS A 278 -7.51 2.19 -16.15
C CYS A 278 -7.33 0.66 -16.18
N GLN A 279 -6.10 0.14 -16.26
CA GLN A 279 -5.83 -1.31 -16.37
C GLN A 279 -6.41 -2.10 -15.20
N ASP A 280 -6.26 -1.56 -14.00
CA ASP A 280 -6.72 -2.16 -12.76
C ASP A 280 -8.25 -2.20 -12.68
N MET A 281 -8.91 -1.13 -13.12
CA MET A 281 -10.36 -1.07 -13.26
C MET A 281 -10.84 -2.08 -14.32
N GLN A 282 -10.17 -2.16 -15.46
CA GLN A 282 -10.49 -3.10 -16.54
C GLN A 282 -10.43 -4.55 -16.05
N PHE A 283 -9.39 -4.92 -15.31
CA PHE A 283 -9.29 -6.25 -14.69
C PHE A 283 -10.51 -6.55 -13.81
N ARG A 284 -10.91 -5.62 -12.93
CA ARG A 284 -12.04 -5.80 -12.03
C ARG A 284 -13.37 -5.89 -12.77
N LEU A 285 -13.58 -5.08 -13.80
CA LEU A 285 -14.77 -5.14 -14.63
C LEU A 285 -14.88 -6.45 -15.42
N ASN A 286 -13.76 -6.98 -15.92
CA ASN A 286 -13.75 -8.27 -16.62
C ASN A 286 -14.22 -9.43 -15.72
N LEU A 287 -13.96 -9.38 -14.41
CA LEU A 287 -14.46 -10.40 -13.46
C LEU A 287 -15.99 -10.41 -13.40
N ILE A 288 -16.63 -9.24 -13.50
CA ILE A 288 -18.07 -9.06 -13.26
C ILE A 288 -18.88 -8.75 -14.54
N GLN A 289 -18.25 -8.75 -15.71
CA GLN A 289 -18.87 -8.40 -16.99
C GLN A 289 -20.16 -9.19 -17.29
N LYS A 290 -20.22 -10.45 -16.86
CA LYS A 290 -21.38 -11.35 -17.04
C LYS A 290 -22.63 -10.91 -16.28
N TYR A 291 -22.51 -9.98 -15.33
CA TYR A 291 -23.60 -9.57 -14.44
C TYR A 291 -24.37 -8.33 -14.91
N ASN A 292 -24.15 -7.83 -16.15
CA ASN A 292 -24.92 -6.74 -16.78
C ASN A 292 -25.22 -5.56 -15.82
N LEU A 293 -24.22 -5.16 -15.04
CA LEU A 293 -24.32 -4.04 -14.11
C LEU A 293 -24.58 -2.73 -14.87
N SER A 294 -25.31 -1.82 -14.23
CA SER A 294 -25.46 -0.44 -14.73
C SER A 294 -24.09 0.23 -14.85
N LEU A 295 -23.97 1.29 -15.65
CA LEU A 295 -22.69 2.00 -15.81
C LEU A 295 -22.19 2.57 -14.48
N GLU A 296 -23.11 3.07 -13.65
CA GLU A 296 -22.81 3.59 -12.31
C GLU A 296 -22.28 2.49 -11.39
N ASP A 297 -22.90 1.31 -11.42
CA ASP A 297 -22.45 0.18 -10.63
C ASP A 297 -21.13 -0.40 -11.15
N GLN A 298 -20.91 -0.41 -12.47
CA GLN A 298 -19.61 -0.74 -13.05
C GLN A 298 -18.54 0.21 -12.52
N TYR A 299 -18.79 1.52 -12.51
CA TYR A 299 -17.85 2.50 -11.99
C TYR A 299 -17.55 2.27 -10.49
N ARG A 300 -18.59 2.07 -9.67
CA ARG A 300 -18.45 1.83 -8.22
C ARG A 300 -17.72 0.52 -7.89
N PHE A 301 -18.12 -0.60 -8.51
CA PHE A 301 -17.46 -1.89 -8.35
C PHE A 301 -16.04 -1.87 -8.92
N GLY A 302 -15.81 -1.16 -10.04
CA GLY A 302 -14.50 -0.99 -10.67
C GLY A 302 -13.48 -0.23 -9.81
N LYS A 303 -13.94 0.52 -8.80
CA LYS A 303 -13.10 1.18 -7.79
C LYS A 303 -12.82 0.34 -6.55
N CYS A 304 -13.52 -0.79 -6.37
CA CYS A 304 -13.30 -1.69 -5.22
C CYS A 304 -11.88 -2.29 -5.26
N PRO A 305 -11.09 -2.25 -4.18
CA PRO A 305 -9.72 -2.74 -4.19
C PRO A 305 -9.68 -4.28 -4.24
N ILE A 306 -9.10 -4.83 -5.31
CA ILE A 306 -8.99 -6.28 -5.54
C ILE A 306 -7.62 -6.60 -6.11
N ARG A 307 -7.01 -7.68 -5.62
CA ARG A 307 -5.68 -8.11 -6.07
C ARG A 307 -5.78 -9.02 -7.28
N ASN A 308 -4.90 -8.79 -8.24
CA ASN A 308 -4.72 -9.63 -9.42
C ASN A 308 -3.67 -10.74 -9.17
N GLY A 309 -3.92 -11.93 -9.71
CA GLY A 309 -3.05 -13.10 -9.59
C GLY A 309 -3.79 -14.36 -9.15
N LYS A 310 -3.24 -15.53 -9.50
CA LYS A 310 -3.83 -16.84 -9.18
C LYS A 310 -3.98 -17.06 -7.68
N GLN A 311 -3.02 -16.59 -6.88
CA GLN A 311 -3.08 -16.72 -5.41
C GLN A 311 -4.23 -15.93 -4.74
N TYR A 312 -4.95 -15.08 -5.49
CA TYR A 312 -6.07 -14.28 -5.01
C TYR A 312 -7.41 -14.70 -5.63
N GLU A 313 -7.48 -15.89 -6.23
CA GLU A 313 -8.69 -16.41 -6.89
C GLU A 313 -9.90 -16.43 -5.93
N LEU A 314 -9.68 -16.73 -4.64
CA LEU A 314 -10.75 -16.68 -3.64
C LEU A 314 -11.36 -15.28 -3.52
N GLU A 315 -10.55 -14.23 -3.39
CA GLU A 315 -11.03 -12.83 -3.34
C GLU A 315 -11.81 -12.48 -4.60
N GLN A 316 -11.29 -12.87 -5.77
CA GLN A 316 -11.91 -12.58 -7.06
C GLN A 316 -13.26 -13.31 -7.22
N ASN A 317 -13.37 -14.53 -6.71
CA ASN A 317 -14.61 -15.30 -6.71
C ASN A 317 -15.66 -14.71 -5.75
N ILE A 318 -15.23 -14.26 -4.57
CA ILE A 318 -16.14 -13.60 -3.62
C ILE A 318 -16.61 -12.24 -4.14
N PHE A 319 -15.74 -11.46 -4.79
CA PHE A 319 -16.14 -10.24 -5.46
C PHE A 319 -17.21 -10.47 -6.55
N GLN A 320 -17.02 -11.51 -7.38
CA GLN A 320 -18.03 -11.92 -8.37
C GLN A 320 -19.35 -12.33 -7.71
N LEU A 321 -19.28 -13.02 -6.57
CA LEU A 321 -20.47 -13.40 -5.80
C LEU A 321 -21.21 -12.17 -5.28
N TYR A 322 -20.51 -11.14 -4.81
CA TYR A 322 -21.14 -9.88 -4.39
C TYR A 322 -21.85 -9.19 -5.55
N ALA A 323 -21.22 -9.08 -6.71
CA ALA A 323 -21.86 -8.54 -7.92
C ALA A 323 -23.11 -9.35 -8.33
N LYS A 324 -23.03 -10.69 -8.27
CA LYS A 324 -24.17 -11.57 -8.53
C LYS A 324 -25.33 -11.32 -7.56
N GLN A 325 -25.06 -11.30 -6.26
CA GLN A 325 -26.10 -11.11 -5.24
C GLN A 325 -26.71 -9.71 -5.31
N PHE A 326 -25.90 -8.69 -5.60
CA PHE A 326 -26.35 -7.31 -5.77
C PHE A 326 -27.41 -7.20 -6.87
N ILE A 327 -27.18 -7.85 -8.01
CA ILE A 327 -28.13 -7.88 -9.13
C ILE A 327 -29.38 -8.71 -8.80
N GLN A 328 -29.22 -9.87 -8.16
CA GLN A 328 -30.32 -10.80 -7.94
C GLN A 328 -31.26 -10.37 -6.81
N ASN A 329 -30.69 -9.94 -5.68
CA ASN A 329 -31.42 -9.80 -4.43
C ASN A 329 -31.46 -8.36 -3.91
N LYS A 330 -30.66 -7.45 -4.49
CA LYS A 330 -30.38 -6.10 -3.93
C LYS A 330 -29.89 -6.13 -2.47
N GLN A 331 -29.51 -7.31 -1.99
CA GLN A 331 -28.91 -7.59 -0.70
C GLN A 331 -27.75 -8.55 -0.90
N CYS A 332 -26.61 -8.18 -0.33
CA CYS A 332 -25.35 -8.88 -0.40
C CYS A 332 -25.01 -9.42 0.99
N PHE A 333 -24.93 -10.72 1.09
CA PHE A 333 -24.57 -11.44 2.30
C PHE A 333 -23.12 -11.90 2.22
N LEU A 334 -22.44 -11.80 3.36
CA LEU A 334 -21.16 -12.45 3.55
C LEU A 334 -21.38 -13.97 3.53
N PRO A 335 -20.57 -14.78 2.80
CA PRO A 335 -20.78 -16.23 2.76
C PRO A 335 -20.64 -16.87 4.14
N GLU A 336 -21.42 -17.91 4.43
CA GLU A 336 -21.51 -18.54 5.76
C GLU A 336 -20.15 -18.97 6.36
N ILE A 337 -19.21 -19.42 5.52
CA ILE A 337 -17.85 -19.80 5.96
C ILE A 337 -17.09 -18.63 6.61
N PHE A 338 -17.41 -17.39 6.23
CA PHE A 338 -16.82 -16.18 6.79
C PHE A 338 -17.65 -15.60 7.93
N LYS A 339 -18.79 -16.20 8.28
CA LYS A 339 -19.68 -15.78 9.38
C LYS A 339 -19.51 -16.64 10.62
N ASP A 340 -19.30 -17.94 10.41
CA ASP A 340 -19.32 -18.96 11.45
C ASP A 340 -17.96 -19.05 12.18
N ASN A 341 -17.94 -18.68 13.46
CA ASN A 341 -16.77 -18.77 14.32
C ASN A 341 -16.22 -20.19 14.43
N CYS A 342 -17.08 -21.21 14.46
CA CYS A 342 -16.65 -22.60 14.62
C CYS A 342 -15.90 -23.06 13.39
N LYS A 343 -16.46 -22.83 12.19
CA LYS A 343 -15.79 -23.14 10.93
C LYS A 343 -14.53 -22.32 10.71
N LEU A 344 -14.57 -21.04 11.06
CA LEU A 344 -13.37 -20.20 10.98
C LEU A 344 -12.29 -20.74 11.91
N ASN A 345 -12.61 -21.02 13.18
CA ASN A 345 -11.68 -21.62 14.13
C ASN A 345 -11.19 -23.02 13.71
N GLU A 346 -12.03 -23.84 13.09
CA GLU A 346 -11.62 -25.12 12.50
C GLU A 346 -10.59 -24.91 11.39
N ILE A 347 -10.80 -23.95 10.48
CA ILE A 347 -9.81 -23.59 9.44
C ILE A 347 -8.54 -23.04 10.08
N LEU A 348 -8.66 -22.18 11.10
CA LEU A 348 -7.53 -21.63 11.84
C LEU A 348 -6.71 -22.76 12.49
N ASN A 349 -7.37 -23.75 13.09
CA ASN A 349 -6.74 -24.87 13.79
C ASN A 349 -6.17 -25.91 12.82
N PHE A 350 -6.92 -26.29 11.78
CA PHE A 350 -6.51 -27.31 10.80
C PHE A 350 -5.27 -26.87 10.01
N ASN A 351 -5.23 -25.61 9.57
CA ASN A 351 -4.09 -25.09 8.83
C ASN A 351 -2.87 -24.85 9.73
N SER A 352 -3.06 -24.66 11.04
CA SER A 352 -1.96 -24.58 12.00
C SER A 352 -1.25 -25.92 12.27
N ILE A 353 -1.86 -27.05 11.89
CA ILE A 353 -1.38 -28.40 12.23
C ILE A 353 -0.68 -29.10 11.05
N ASN A 354 -1.08 -28.84 9.78
CA ASN A 354 -0.67 -29.68 8.64
C ASN A 354 -0.24 -28.97 7.34
N GLN A 355 -0.20 -27.63 7.26
CA GLN A 355 0.12 -26.89 6.02
C GLN A 355 1.31 -25.93 6.13
N ASP A 356 1.83 -25.51 4.98
CA ASP A 356 2.83 -24.46 4.85
C ASP A 356 2.32 -23.17 5.52
N ILE A 357 3.11 -22.62 6.45
CA ILE A 357 2.82 -21.37 7.16
C ILE A 357 2.52 -20.24 6.16
N GLN A 358 3.21 -20.22 5.03
CA GLN A 358 3.02 -19.20 4.01
C GLN A 358 1.61 -19.26 3.40
N GLU A 359 1.11 -20.47 3.11
CA GLU A 359 -0.25 -20.69 2.60
C GLU A 359 -1.29 -20.25 3.63
N THR A 360 -1.06 -20.55 4.91
CA THR A 360 -1.95 -20.15 6.01
C THR A 360 -2.02 -18.63 6.15
N ILE A 361 -0.88 -17.95 6.16
CA ILE A 361 -0.80 -16.48 6.21
C ILE A 361 -1.51 -15.89 4.99
N GLN A 362 -1.22 -16.41 3.79
CA GLN A 362 -1.83 -15.93 2.55
C GLN A 362 -3.36 -16.08 2.59
N LEU A 363 -3.87 -17.21 3.08
CA LEU A 363 -5.30 -17.44 3.23
C LEU A 363 -5.95 -16.42 4.17
N PHE A 364 -5.32 -16.14 5.33
CA PHE A 364 -5.84 -15.19 6.31
C PHE A 364 -5.80 -13.75 5.78
N GLU A 365 -4.75 -13.37 5.06
CA GLU A 365 -4.71 -12.10 4.35
C GLU A 365 -5.82 -11.99 3.30
N ASN A 366 -6.09 -13.06 2.56
CA ASN A 366 -7.19 -13.09 1.58
C ASN A 366 -8.54 -12.88 2.27
N PHE A 367 -8.76 -13.49 3.44
CA PHE A 367 -9.99 -13.29 4.22
C PHE A 367 -10.15 -11.84 4.68
N ILE A 368 -9.06 -11.20 5.11
CA ILE A 368 -9.09 -9.80 5.51
C ILE A 368 -9.40 -8.89 4.33
N ILE A 369 -8.84 -9.15 3.15
CA ILE A 369 -9.19 -8.37 1.95
C ILE A 369 -10.65 -8.58 1.55
N ILE A 370 -11.21 -9.79 1.68
CA ILE A 370 -12.64 -10.03 1.47
C ILE A 370 -13.50 -9.19 2.42
N TYR A 371 -13.11 -9.09 3.68
CA TYR A 371 -13.77 -8.22 4.67
C TYR A 371 -13.68 -6.73 4.31
N GLU A 372 -12.50 -6.27 3.85
CA GLU A 372 -12.32 -4.89 3.39
C GLU A 372 -13.14 -4.60 2.12
N GLN A 373 -13.24 -5.54 1.18
CA GLN A 373 -14.11 -5.41 0.00
C GLN A 373 -15.58 -5.26 0.41
N TYR A 374 -16.03 -6.09 1.35
CA TYR A 374 -17.40 -6.01 1.86
C TYR A 374 -17.67 -4.66 2.52
N LYS A 375 -16.74 -4.19 3.36
CA LYS A 375 -16.82 -2.90 4.04
C LYS A 375 -16.81 -1.72 3.06
N TYR A 376 -15.94 -1.78 2.05
CA TYR A 376 -15.86 -0.78 0.99
C TYR A 376 -17.19 -0.66 0.23
N LEU A 377 -17.73 -1.78 -0.24
CA LEU A 377 -19.00 -1.78 -0.98
C LEU A 377 -20.17 -1.38 -0.07
N SER A 378 -20.15 -1.77 1.21
CA SER A 378 -21.14 -1.33 2.19
C SER A 378 -21.12 0.17 2.43
N ASN A 379 -19.94 0.81 2.47
CA ASN A 379 -19.84 2.27 2.58
C ASN A 379 -20.43 3.00 1.36
N ILE A 380 -20.43 2.37 0.18
CA ILE A 380 -20.98 2.94 -1.05
C ILE A 380 -22.50 2.71 -1.16
N TYR A 381 -22.95 1.49 -0.90
CA TYR A 381 -24.35 1.08 -1.14
C TYR A 381 -25.22 1.09 0.13
N GLY A 382 -24.61 1.25 1.29
CA GLY A 382 -25.27 1.26 2.59
C GLY A 382 -25.48 -0.13 3.21
N ASN A 383 -25.78 -0.09 4.51
CA ASN A 383 -25.95 -1.28 5.35
C ASN A 383 -27.26 -2.05 5.05
N SER A 384 -28.21 -1.44 4.33
CA SER A 384 -29.42 -2.10 3.85
C SER A 384 -29.14 -3.07 2.71
N VAL A 385 -28.10 -2.81 1.92
CA VAL A 385 -27.62 -3.67 0.83
C VAL A 385 -26.58 -4.66 1.35
N PHE A 386 -25.60 -4.19 2.13
CA PHE A 386 -24.55 -5.03 2.72
C PHE A 386 -24.80 -5.20 4.22
N VAL A 387 -25.55 -6.24 4.57
CA VAL A 387 -26.20 -6.40 5.89
C VAL A 387 -25.34 -7.00 7.00
N ASP A 388 -24.18 -7.59 6.68
CA ASP A 388 -23.36 -8.39 7.62
C ASP A 388 -22.15 -7.63 8.22
N LEU A 389 -22.13 -6.29 8.17
CA LEU A 389 -20.99 -5.47 8.63
C LEU A 389 -20.51 -5.77 10.05
N ASN A 390 -21.44 -5.98 10.99
CA ASN A 390 -21.07 -6.29 12.38
C ASN A 390 -20.29 -7.61 12.49
N GLN A 391 -20.59 -8.58 11.63
CA GLN A 391 -19.87 -9.85 11.59
C GLN A 391 -18.49 -9.66 10.98
N VAL A 392 -18.37 -8.84 9.92
CA VAL A 392 -17.10 -8.51 9.26
C VAL A 392 -16.07 -7.98 10.26
N ASP A 393 -16.42 -6.96 11.06
CA ASP A 393 -15.47 -6.37 12.01
C ASP A 393 -15.05 -7.38 13.10
N LYS A 394 -15.98 -8.19 13.60
CA LYS A 394 -15.70 -9.24 14.60
C LYS A 394 -14.75 -10.31 14.04
N GLN A 395 -15.01 -10.79 12.83
CA GLN A 395 -14.21 -11.85 12.21
C GLN A 395 -12.81 -11.35 11.82
N LYS A 396 -12.72 -10.11 11.33
CA LYS A 396 -11.43 -9.47 11.07
C LYS A 396 -10.55 -9.45 12.32
N GLN A 397 -11.11 -9.13 13.49
CA GLN A 397 -10.36 -9.15 14.76
C GLN A 397 -9.84 -10.56 15.11
N ILE A 398 -10.65 -11.60 14.94
CA ILE A 398 -10.25 -13.00 15.20
C ILE A 398 -9.08 -13.41 14.31
N ILE A 399 -9.14 -13.10 13.00
CA ILE A 399 -8.06 -13.42 12.07
C ILE A 399 -6.79 -12.63 12.40
N CYS A 400 -6.92 -11.34 12.73
CA CYS A 400 -5.78 -10.54 13.15
C CYS A 400 -5.08 -11.13 14.38
N GLN A 401 -5.83 -11.60 15.37
CA GLN A 401 -5.29 -12.30 16.54
C GLN A 401 -4.60 -13.62 16.16
N ALA A 402 -5.18 -14.40 15.25
CA ALA A 402 -4.57 -15.64 14.76
C ALA A 402 -3.24 -15.38 14.03
N LEU A 403 -3.19 -14.39 13.14
CA LEU A 403 -1.97 -13.96 12.45
C LEU A 403 -0.87 -13.54 13.44
N LEU A 404 -1.23 -12.78 14.49
CA LEU A 404 -0.30 -12.39 15.55
C LEU A 404 0.27 -13.59 16.31
N GLN A 405 -0.55 -14.61 16.56
CA GLN A 405 -0.08 -15.85 17.18
C GLN A 405 0.87 -16.62 16.26
N ILE A 406 0.61 -16.67 14.96
CA ILE A 406 1.50 -17.28 13.97
C ILE A 406 2.87 -16.58 13.97
N TYR A 407 2.91 -15.25 13.93
CA TYR A 407 4.17 -14.50 13.99
C TYR A 407 4.95 -14.71 15.29
N LYS A 408 4.25 -15.00 16.40
CA LYS A 408 4.88 -15.32 17.70
C LYS A 408 5.39 -16.75 17.75
N LYS A 409 4.64 -17.73 17.23
CA LYS A 409 5.02 -19.16 17.26
C LYS A 409 6.19 -19.45 16.33
N ASN A 410 6.19 -18.89 15.12
CA ASN A 410 7.25 -19.14 14.12
C ASN A 410 8.56 -18.37 14.40
N ALA A 411 8.58 -17.58 15.46
CA ALA A 411 9.80 -17.00 15.99
C ALA A 411 10.65 -18.01 16.79
N ILE A 412 10.03 -19.14 17.18
CA ILE A 412 10.57 -20.26 17.96
C ILE A 412 10.93 -21.39 16.99
#